data_AF-A0A084GG66-F1
#
_entry.id   AF-A0A084GG66-F1
#
_cell.length_a   1.000
_cell.length_b   1.000
_cell.length_c   1.000
_cell.angle_alpha   90.00
_cell.angle_beta   90.00
_cell.angle_gamma   90.00
#
_symmetry.space_group_name_H-M   'P 1'
#
loop_
_entity.id
_entity.type
_entity.pdbx_description
1 polymer ?
#
loop_
_entity_poly.entity_id
_entity_poly.type
_entity_poly.pdbx_seq_one_letter_code
_entity_poly.pdbx_strand_id
1 'polypeptide(L)'
;MSLTDTPAGSGRIERFKVDLSRNVPRMLDLVKNTKLPGKPVYSDLEASAGIDLDILKQLQKEWIDDFDWKAEEEDINRYNHFTTTIEDLKIHFIHERSGEPDAIPLLLLHGWPGSFLELLPVIKPLTQTAKTSTGRDVSFDVIVPSLPGHVFSQAPPANWTTDDTARIFHTLMTDVLGYKTFAVHGTDWGCVIGYALYEQYTAATRAAHFTLIPFFPMLPEQLAANDITLTPEEQFQEDRFIQWNTTGNGYFVIQATKPNTIGLALQDNPIGQLAWNAQQVIDCRVRSTSGNGFVRAN
;
A
#
# COMPACT_ATOMS: atom_id res chain seq x y z
N MET A 1 -14.90 -19.76 16.76
CA MET A 1 -13.64 -20.51 16.99
C MET A 1 -12.59 -19.49 17.38
N SER A 2 -11.86 -19.72 18.48
CA SER A 2 -10.72 -18.88 18.84
C SER A 2 -9.66 -19.02 17.73
N LEU A 3 -9.08 -17.92 17.24
CA LEU A 3 -8.01 -17.91 16.23
C LEU A 3 -6.74 -18.69 16.67
N THR A 4 -6.73 -19.24 17.89
CA THR A 4 -5.62 -19.97 18.48
C THR A 4 -5.56 -21.46 18.12
N ASP A 5 -6.60 -22.03 17.51
CA ASP A 5 -6.64 -23.45 17.13
C ASP A 5 -6.50 -23.61 15.62
N THR A 6 -5.26 -23.64 15.12
CA THR A 6 -4.92 -23.76 13.68
C THR A 6 -4.49 -25.21 13.36
N PRO A 7 -4.88 -25.81 12.20
CA PRO A 7 -4.47 -27.16 11.81
C PRO A 7 -2.95 -27.31 11.61
N ALA A 8 -2.43 -28.54 11.70
CA ALA A 8 -1.01 -28.83 11.55
C ALA A 8 -0.50 -28.48 10.12
N GLY A 9 0.33 -27.44 10.02
CA GLY A 9 0.97 -26.98 8.78
C GLY A 9 0.89 -25.47 8.57
N SER A 10 -0.09 -24.79 9.18
CA SER A 10 -0.22 -23.33 9.20
C SER A 10 0.27 -22.76 10.54
N GLY A 11 1.06 -21.69 10.50
CA GLY A 11 1.63 -21.07 11.70
C GLY A 11 0.57 -20.60 12.68
N ARG A 12 0.84 -20.75 13.97
CA ARG A 12 -0.01 -20.25 15.05
C ARG A 12 -0.24 -18.75 14.89
N ILE A 13 -1.50 -18.32 14.94
CA ILE A 13 -1.86 -16.89 14.95
C ILE A 13 -1.56 -16.31 16.33
N GLU A 14 -0.80 -15.22 16.36
CA GLU A 14 -0.43 -14.49 17.56
C GLU A 14 -1.01 -13.08 17.51
N ARG A 15 -1.55 -12.58 18.63
CA ARG A 15 -1.95 -11.19 18.73
C ARG A 15 -0.73 -10.29 18.61
N PHE A 16 -0.87 -9.21 17.86
CA PHE A 16 0.15 -8.19 17.70
C PHE A 16 -0.37 -6.86 18.24
N LYS A 17 0.52 -6.05 18.80
CA LYS A 17 0.24 -4.68 19.21
C LYS A 17 1.39 -3.82 18.73
N VAL A 18 1.07 -2.71 18.07
CA VAL A 18 2.06 -1.74 17.63
C VAL A 18 2.63 -1.03 18.86
N ASP A 19 3.96 -0.95 18.91
CA ASP A 19 4.73 -0.22 19.92
C ASP A 19 5.83 0.59 19.21
N LEU A 20 5.59 1.89 19.10
CA LEU A 20 6.45 2.90 18.51
C LEU A 20 7.36 3.58 19.56
N SER A 21 7.10 3.37 20.85
CA SER A 21 7.75 4.07 21.97
C SER A 21 9.26 3.93 21.97
N ARG A 22 9.77 2.79 21.48
CA ARG A 22 11.21 2.51 21.40
C ARG A 22 11.92 3.30 20.30
N ASN A 23 11.27 3.54 19.17
CA ASN A 23 11.93 4.05 17.96
C ASN A 23 11.65 5.53 17.70
N VAL A 24 10.48 6.04 18.11
CA VAL A 24 10.07 7.43 17.89
C VAL A 24 11.07 8.45 18.49
N PRO A 25 11.58 8.29 19.73
CA PRO A 25 12.51 9.26 20.30
C PRO A 25 13.78 9.44 19.45
N ARG A 26 14.43 8.34 19.06
CA ARG A 26 15.61 8.37 18.19
C ARG A 26 15.29 8.98 16.82
N MET A 27 14.16 8.60 16.23
CA MET A 27 13.74 9.13 14.94
C MET A 27 13.51 10.65 14.99
N LEU A 28 12.86 11.17 16.03
CA LEU A 28 12.70 12.61 16.24
C LEU A 28 14.04 13.33 16.44
N ASP A 29 15.00 12.72 17.14
CA ASP A 29 16.34 13.29 17.27
C ASP A 29 17.04 13.40 15.90
N LEU A 30 16.92 12.40 15.03
CA LEU A 30 17.47 12.46 13.67
C LEU A 30 16.78 13.53 12.81
N VAL A 31 15.45 13.64 12.89
CA VAL A 31 14.67 14.67 12.18
C VAL A 31 15.08 16.07 12.63
N LYS A 32 15.21 16.31 13.94
CA LYS A 32 15.62 17.61 14.51
C LYS A 32 17.04 18.02 14.12
N ASN A 33 17.96 17.06 14.04
CA ASN A 33 19.37 17.32 13.74
C ASN A 33 19.69 17.35 12.24
N THR A 34 18.72 17.03 11.37
CA THR A 34 18.92 17.06 9.92
C THR A 34 19.05 18.50 9.41
N LYS A 35 20.11 18.78 8.66
CA LYS A 35 20.36 20.10 8.06
C LYS A 35 19.94 20.11 6.59
N LEU A 36 18.81 20.76 6.30
CA LEU A 36 18.38 21.02 4.93
C LEU A 36 19.15 22.19 4.30
N PRO A 37 19.30 22.23 2.96
CA PRO A 37 19.89 23.37 2.27
C PRO A 37 19.15 24.69 2.55
N GLY A 38 19.88 25.81 2.49
CA GLY A 38 19.28 27.13 2.65
C GLY A 38 18.35 27.53 1.49
N LYS A 39 18.68 27.11 0.27
CA LYS A 39 17.95 27.41 -0.97
C LYS A 39 17.87 26.18 -1.89
N PRO A 40 16.87 26.10 -2.79
CA PRO A 40 16.78 25.04 -3.79
C PRO A 40 18.03 24.99 -4.67
N VAL A 41 18.44 23.79 -5.09
CA VAL A 41 19.58 23.57 -6.00
C VAL A 41 19.16 23.76 -7.46
N TYR A 42 17.94 23.32 -7.81
CA TYR A 42 17.41 23.34 -9.17
C TYR A 42 16.20 24.29 -9.28
N SER A 43 16.39 25.58 -8.98
CA SER A 43 15.30 26.57 -8.98
C SER A 43 14.56 26.69 -10.31
N ASP A 44 15.27 26.47 -11.41
CA ASP A 44 14.74 26.71 -12.76
C ASP A 44 13.92 25.52 -13.30
N LEU A 45 13.95 24.38 -12.60
CA LEU A 45 13.20 23.17 -12.96
C LEU A 45 11.89 23.05 -12.19
N GLU A 46 11.65 23.91 -11.20
CA GLU A 46 10.45 23.90 -10.36
C GLU A 46 10.08 22.47 -9.89
N ALA A 47 8.79 22.08 -9.96
CA ALA A 47 8.29 20.78 -9.54
C ALA A 47 8.80 19.60 -10.40
N SER A 48 9.40 19.86 -11.58
CA SER A 48 9.93 18.79 -12.43
C SER A 48 11.21 18.15 -11.89
N ALA A 49 11.86 18.78 -10.90
CA ALA A 49 13.04 18.25 -10.23
C ALA A 49 12.72 17.44 -8.95
N GLY A 50 11.44 17.22 -8.64
CA GLY A 50 10.98 16.52 -7.44
C GLY A 50 10.48 17.46 -6.35
N ILE A 51 10.58 17.02 -5.08
CA ILE A 51 9.92 17.70 -3.97
C ILE A 51 10.49 19.10 -3.77
N ASP A 52 9.59 20.07 -3.62
CA ASP A 52 9.96 21.44 -3.31
C ASP A 52 10.60 21.52 -1.92
N LEU A 53 11.69 22.28 -1.80
CA LEU A 53 12.46 22.38 -0.57
C LEU A 53 11.66 23.05 0.55
N ASP A 54 10.80 24.03 0.24
CA ASP A 54 10.01 24.72 1.23
C ASP A 54 8.86 23.83 1.72
N ILE A 55 8.28 23.00 0.85
CA ILE A 55 7.37 21.91 1.26
C ILE A 55 8.09 20.95 2.21
N LEU A 56 9.30 20.49 1.88
CA LEU A 56 10.04 19.55 2.75
C LEU A 56 10.38 20.18 4.12
N LYS A 57 10.76 21.46 4.16
CA LYS A 57 10.98 22.19 5.42
C LYS A 57 9.70 22.31 6.23
N GLN A 58 8.56 22.55 5.59
CA GLN A 58 7.26 22.61 6.26
C GLN A 58 6.89 21.25 6.86
N LEU A 59 7.05 20.16 6.10
CA LEU A 59 6.78 18.81 6.60
C LEU A 59 7.73 18.42 7.74
N GLN A 60 9.02 18.77 7.66
CA GLN A 60 9.96 18.58 8.77
C GLN A 60 9.50 19.32 10.03
N LYS A 61 9.04 20.57 9.88
CA LYS A 61 8.54 21.37 11.00
C LYS A 61 7.30 20.74 11.63
N GLU A 62 6.31 20.39 10.82
CA GLU A 62 5.07 19.74 11.28
C GLU A 62 5.35 18.42 11.99
N TRP A 63 6.29 17.61 11.47
CA TRP A 63 6.71 16.36 12.11
C TRP A 63 7.28 16.61 13.52
N ILE A 64 8.09 17.66 13.71
CA ILE A 64 8.72 17.96 15.00
C ILE A 64 7.73 18.56 16.00
N ASP A 65 6.90 19.49 15.53
CA ASP A 65 6.14 20.40 16.40
C ASP A 65 4.69 19.94 16.61
N ASP A 66 4.07 19.31 15.60
CA ASP A 66 2.62 19.13 15.53
C ASP A 66 2.18 17.65 15.41
N PHE A 67 3.04 16.75 14.91
CA PHE A 67 2.67 15.35 14.69
C PHE A 67 2.65 14.53 15.99
N ASP A 68 1.46 14.03 16.37
CA ASP A 68 1.26 13.22 17.57
C ASP A 68 1.45 11.72 17.28
N TRP A 69 2.69 11.24 17.46
CA TRP A 69 3.04 9.83 17.32
C TRP A 69 2.29 8.89 18.26
N LYS A 70 1.85 9.39 19.43
CA LYS A 70 1.12 8.57 20.39
C LYS A 70 -0.34 8.43 19.95
N ALA A 71 -0.96 9.51 19.50
CA ALA A 71 -2.29 9.44 18.90
C ALA A 71 -2.30 8.50 17.69
N GLU A 72 -1.30 8.58 16.81
CA GLU A 72 -1.18 7.68 15.66
C GLU A 72 -1.05 6.20 16.10
N GLU A 73 -0.22 5.91 17.10
CA GLU A 73 -0.10 4.55 17.67
C GLU A 73 -1.42 4.04 18.27
N GLU A 74 -2.11 4.88 19.03
CA GLU A 74 -3.42 4.55 19.62
C GLU A 74 -4.45 4.29 18.53
N ASP A 75 -4.44 5.10 17.47
CA ASP A 75 -5.34 5.01 16.33
C ASP A 75 -5.15 3.71 15.54
N ILE A 76 -3.90 3.33 15.27
CA ILE A 76 -3.54 2.06 14.63
C ILE A 76 -3.99 0.89 15.52
N ASN A 77 -3.69 0.93 16.81
CA ASN A 77 -4.01 -0.14 17.75
C ASN A 77 -5.51 -0.30 18.06
N ARG A 78 -6.41 0.50 17.46
CA ARG A 78 -7.87 0.27 17.52
C ARG A 78 -8.30 -0.98 16.74
N TYR A 79 -7.48 -1.44 15.81
CA TYR A 79 -7.77 -2.61 14.98
C TYR A 79 -7.16 -3.89 15.59
N ASN A 80 -7.70 -5.04 15.21
CA ASN A 80 -7.25 -6.35 15.65
C ASN A 80 -6.07 -6.81 14.79
N HIS A 81 -4.86 -6.52 15.28
CA HIS A 81 -3.62 -6.94 14.64
C HIS A 81 -3.18 -8.34 15.06
N PHE A 82 -2.61 -9.06 14.11
CA PHE A 82 -2.08 -10.39 14.29
C PHE A 82 -0.78 -10.58 13.52
N THR A 83 -0.01 -11.58 13.95
CA THR A 83 1.08 -12.13 13.16
C THR A 83 0.94 -13.65 13.06
N THR A 84 1.40 -14.20 11.95
CA THR A 84 1.59 -15.65 11.76
C THR A 84 2.90 -15.91 11.04
N THR A 85 3.37 -17.14 11.04
CA THR A 85 4.53 -17.57 10.24
C THR A 85 4.05 -18.50 9.14
N ILE A 86 4.34 -18.16 7.89
CA ILE A 86 4.04 -18.98 6.71
C ILE A 86 5.36 -19.13 5.96
N GLU A 87 5.82 -20.37 5.76
CA GLU A 87 7.10 -20.68 5.11
C GLU A 87 8.29 -19.89 5.71
N ASP A 88 8.41 -19.95 7.04
CA ASP A 88 9.43 -19.25 7.83
C ASP A 88 9.44 -17.72 7.71
N LEU A 89 8.42 -17.14 7.06
CA LEU A 89 8.23 -15.70 6.93
C LEU A 89 7.16 -15.21 7.90
N LYS A 90 7.54 -14.30 8.80
CA LYS A 90 6.58 -13.67 9.71
C LYS A 90 5.74 -12.62 8.96
N ILE A 91 4.44 -12.85 8.90
CA ILE A 91 3.46 -11.98 8.24
C ILE A 91 2.59 -11.29 9.28
N HIS A 92 2.50 -9.97 9.18
CA HIS A 92 1.56 -9.15 9.93
C HIS A 92 0.27 -8.93 9.13
N PHE A 93 -0.87 -8.93 9.81
CA PHE A 93 -2.16 -8.58 9.22
C PHE A 93 -3.16 -8.06 10.26
N ILE A 94 -4.09 -7.23 9.80
CA ILE A 94 -5.33 -6.92 10.52
C ILE A 94 -6.39 -7.93 10.11
N HIS A 95 -7.21 -8.38 11.06
CA HIS A 95 -8.40 -9.19 10.80
C HIS A 95 -9.60 -8.65 11.58
N GLU A 96 -10.49 -7.96 10.88
CA GLU A 96 -11.74 -7.45 11.43
C GLU A 96 -12.91 -8.24 10.85
N ARG A 97 -13.70 -8.87 11.73
CA ARG A 97 -14.86 -9.64 11.28
C ARG A 97 -16.13 -8.81 11.31
N SER A 98 -17.02 -9.08 10.37
CA SER A 98 -18.40 -8.66 10.50
C SER A 98 -19.09 -9.40 11.65
N GLY A 99 -20.19 -8.81 12.13
CA GLY A 99 -21.13 -9.49 13.03
C GLY A 99 -22.05 -10.48 12.30
N GLU A 100 -22.12 -10.42 10.96
CA GLU A 100 -22.99 -11.26 10.15
C GLU A 100 -22.36 -12.64 9.86
N PRO A 101 -23.15 -13.73 9.88
CA PRO A 101 -22.64 -15.09 9.65
C PRO A 101 -22.20 -15.35 8.21
N ASP A 102 -22.79 -14.62 7.24
CA ASP A 102 -22.58 -14.81 5.81
C ASP A 102 -21.66 -13.72 5.21
N ALA A 103 -20.85 -13.08 6.05
CA ALA A 103 -19.93 -12.03 5.62
C ALA A 103 -18.91 -12.58 4.60
N ILE A 104 -18.68 -11.82 3.54
CA ILE A 104 -17.75 -12.21 2.47
C ILE A 104 -16.32 -11.94 2.95
N PRO A 105 -15.42 -12.93 2.93
CA PRO A 105 -14.02 -12.69 3.27
C PRO A 105 -13.37 -11.83 2.18
N LEU A 106 -12.78 -10.71 2.57
CA LEU A 106 -12.22 -9.71 1.68
C LEU A 106 -10.78 -9.39 2.09
N LEU A 107 -9.86 -9.76 1.21
CA LEU A 107 -8.44 -9.46 1.34
C LEU A 107 -8.14 -8.10 0.69
N LEU A 108 -7.65 -7.13 1.47
CA LEU A 108 -7.29 -5.80 0.98
C LEU A 108 -5.76 -5.66 0.92
N LEU A 109 -5.22 -5.44 -0.27
CA LEU A 109 -3.78 -5.38 -0.52
C LEU A 109 -3.35 -3.96 -0.89
N HIS A 110 -2.44 -3.41 -0.08
CA HIS A 110 -1.79 -2.12 -0.34
C HIS A 110 -0.65 -2.27 -1.36
N GLY A 111 -0.02 -1.15 -1.75
CA GLY A 111 1.26 -1.16 -2.47
C GLY A 111 2.29 -0.19 -1.90
N TRP A 112 3.07 0.47 -2.76
CA TRP A 112 4.18 1.36 -2.43
C TRP A 112 3.93 2.79 -2.95
N PRO A 113 4.31 3.85 -2.22
CA PRO A 113 4.93 3.86 -0.88
C PRO A 113 3.91 3.71 0.26
N GLY A 114 2.72 3.18 -0.06
CA GLY A 114 1.67 2.90 0.89
C GLY A 114 1.99 1.82 1.91
N SER A 115 1.00 1.54 2.74
CA SER A 115 1.01 0.45 3.70
C SER A 115 -0.43 0.06 4.04
N PHE A 116 -0.61 -0.89 4.95
CA PHE A 116 -1.95 -1.23 5.47
C PHE A 116 -2.71 -0.01 6.02
N LEU A 117 -2.02 1.08 6.37
CA LEU A 117 -2.62 2.33 6.87
C LEU A 117 -3.61 2.94 5.87
N GLU A 118 -3.36 2.85 4.57
CA GLU A 118 -4.23 3.45 3.54
C GLU A 118 -5.61 2.79 3.48
N LEU A 119 -5.72 1.56 4.01
CA LEU A 119 -6.93 0.75 3.97
C LEU A 119 -7.72 0.82 5.28
N LEU A 120 -7.16 1.37 6.36
CA LEU A 120 -7.85 1.51 7.65
C LEU A 120 -9.21 2.24 7.57
N PRO A 121 -9.34 3.34 6.79
CA PRO A 121 -10.61 4.09 6.72
C PRO A 121 -11.77 3.25 6.16
N VAL A 122 -11.49 2.27 5.30
CA VAL A 122 -12.53 1.45 4.66
C VAL A 122 -12.92 0.21 5.47
N ILE A 123 -12.13 -0.19 6.46
CA ILE A 123 -12.39 -1.40 7.26
C ILE A 123 -13.76 -1.34 7.93
N LYS A 124 -14.05 -0.26 8.68
CA LYS A 124 -15.30 -0.14 9.44
C LYS A 124 -16.54 -0.10 8.53
N PRO A 125 -16.58 0.70 7.44
CA PRO A 125 -17.69 0.65 6.49
C PRO A 125 -17.91 -0.74 5.87
N LEU A 126 -16.84 -1.50 5.61
CA LEU A 126 -16.93 -2.83 4.98
C LEU A 126 -17.39 -3.93 5.95
N THR A 127 -17.06 -3.84 7.24
CA THR A 127 -17.54 -4.83 8.22
C THR A 127 -19.00 -4.61 8.63
N GLN A 128 -19.54 -3.42 8.37
CA GLN A 128 -20.95 -3.08 8.61
C GLN A 128 -21.86 -3.63 7.52
N THR A 129 -23.06 -4.08 7.91
CA THR A 129 -24.08 -4.57 6.99
C THR A 129 -24.62 -3.42 6.13
N ALA A 130 -24.52 -3.59 4.81
CA ALA A 130 -25.05 -2.69 3.80
C ALA A 130 -26.01 -3.43 2.86
N LYS A 131 -26.65 -2.71 1.94
CA LYS A 131 -27.54 -3.27 0.92
C LYS A 131 -26.90 -3.19 -0.46
N THR A 132 -26.91 -4.31 -1.18
CA THR A 132 -26.57 -4.35 -2.60
C THR A 132 -27.63 -3.62 -3.45
N SER A 133 -27.33 -3.34 -4.72
CA SER A 133 -28.29 -2.73 -5.66
C SER A 133 -29.57 -3.55 -5.87
N THR A 134 -29.54 -4.86 -5.53
CA THR A 134 -30.70 -5.75 -5.57
C THR A 134 -31.41 -5.90 -4.21
N GLY A 135 -31.01 -5.14 -3.20
CA GLY A 135 -31.63 -5.13 -1.87
C GLY A 135 -31.19 -6.26 -0.92
N ARG A 136 -30.22 -7.09 -1.31
CA ARG A 136 -29.63 -8.12 -0.43
C ARG A 136 -28.66 -7.50 0.56
N ASP A 137 -28.67 -7.99 1.79
CA ASP A 137 -27.64 -7.66 2.79
C ASP A 137 -26.26 -8.14 2.32
N VAL A 138 -25.24 -7.33 2.61
CA VAL A 138 -23.84 -7.63 2.35
C VAL A 138 -22.98 -7.02 3.45
N SER A 139 -21.98 -7.76 3.90
CA SER A 139 -20.92 -7.31 4.78
C SER A 139 -19.67 -8.12 4.50
N PHE A 140 -18.53 -7.69 5.04
CA PHE A 140 -17.25 -8.33 4.81
C PHE A 140 -16.52 -8.66 6.10
N ASP A 141 -15.87 -9.83 6.13
CA ASP A 141 -14.73 -10.05 7.01
C ASP A 141 -13.51 -9.44 6.30
N VAL A 142 -12.88 -8.44 6.91
CA VAL A 142 -11.82 -7.65 6.28
C VAL A 142 -10.46 -8.08 6.80
N ILE A 143 -9.59 -8.48 5.88
CA ILE A 143 -8.21 -8.90 6.14
C ILE A 143 -7.28 -7.91 5.44
N VAL A 144 -6.37 -7.29 6.19
CA VAL A 144 -5.40 -6.32 5.64
C VAL A 144 -3.98 -6.73 6.04
N PRO A 145 -3.27 -7.53 5.22
CA PRO A 145 -1.89 -7.88 5.50
C PRO A 145 -0.95 -6.71 5.20
N SER A 146 0.17 -6.67 5.91
CA SER A 146 1.35 -5.97 5.40
C SER A 146 2.06 -6.87 4.39
N LEU A 147 2.36 -6.34 3.21
CA LEU A 147 3.15 -7.05 2.21
C LEU A 147 4.48 -7.54 2.80
N PRO A 148 5.05 -8.68 2.35
CA PRO A 148 6.41 -9.06 2.69
C PRO A 148 7.38 -7.88 2.54
N GLY A 149 8.21 -7.65 3.57
CA GLY A 149 9.14 -6.52 3.64
C GLY A 149 8.53 -5.15 3.93
N HIS A 150 7.22 -5.07 4.17
CA HIS A 150 6.56 -3.83 4.54
C HIS A 150 6.17 -3.81 6.02
N VAL A 151 6.42 -2.66 6.65
CA VAL A 151 6.05 -2.31 8.02
C VAL A 151 6.40 -3.40 9.05
N PHE A 152 5.44 -4.25 9.43
CA PHE A 152 5.60 -5.26 10.48
C PHE A 152 5.74 -6.70 9.93
N SER A 153 5.61 -6.89 8.61
CA SER A 153 5.93 -8.16 7.96
C SER A 153 7.44 -8.24 7.70
N GLN A 154 8.00 -9.43 7.90
CA GLN A 154 9.42 -9.69 7.67
C GLN A 154 9.78 -9.52 6.18
N ALA A 155 11.00 -9.06 5.93
CA ALA A 155 11.56 -8.98 4.57
C ALA A 155 11.74 -10.38 3.98
N PRO A 156 11.31 -10.59 2.71
CA PRO A 156 11.43 -11.89 2.09
C PRO A 156 12.89 -12.17 1.62
N PRO A 157 13.20 -13.41 1.24
CA PRO A 157 14.47 -13.77 0.58
C PRO A 157 14.70 -13.01 -0.74
N ALA A 158 15.95 -13.00 -1.22
CA ALA A 158 16.36 -12.17 -2.36
C ALA A 158 15.65 -12.46 -3.71
N ASN A 159 15.15 -13.69 -3.91
CA ASN A 159 14.51 -14.11 -5.16
C ASN A 159 12.97 -14.10 -5.07
N TRP A 160 12.41 -13.22 -4.26
CA TRP A 160 10.97 -13.16 -4.02
C TRP A 160 10.22 -12.43 -5.13
N THR A 161 9.09 -12.99 -5.54
CA THR A 161 8.24 -12.45 -6.60
C THR A 161 6.86 -12.04 -6.08
N THR A 162 6.07 -11.38 -6.93
CA THR A 162 4.66 -11.11 -6.65
C THR A 162 3.84 -12.40 -6.52
N ASP A 163 4.21 -13.46 -7.27
CA ASP A 163 3.57 -14.77 -7.20
C ASP A 163 3.84 -15.46 -5.86
N ASP A 164 5.05 -15.33 -5.32
CA ASP A 164 5.36 -15.80 -3.96
C ASP A 164 4.52 -15.10 -2.91
N THR A 165 4.30 -13.79 -3.07
CA THR A 165 3.41 -13.03 -2.18
C THR A 165 1.97 -13.49 -2.30
N ALA A 166 1.47 -13.71 -3.52
CA ALA A 166 0.14 -14.25 -3.79
C ALA A 166 -0.04 -15.63 -3.13
N ARG A 167 0.95 -16.50 -3.23
CA ARG A 167 0.96 -17.83 -2.59
C ARG A 167 0.86 -17.73 -1.07
N ILE A 168 1.68 -16.89 -0.42
CA ILE A 168 1.61 -16.69 1.04
C ILE A 168 0.24 -16.17 1.48
N PHE A 169 -0.35 -15.24 0.72
CA PHE A 169 -1.68 -14.71 1.03
C PHE A 169 -2.81 -15.69 0.74
N HIS A 170 -2.67 -16.57 -0.25
CA HIS A 170 -3.58 -17.69 -0.44
C HIS A 170 -3.57 -18.58 0.81
N THR A 171 -2.39 -19.01 1.27
CA THR A 171 -2.23 -19.81 2.50
C THR A 171 -2.75 -19.09 3.75
N LEU A 172 -2.53 -17.77 3.86
CA LEU A 172 -3.10 -16.95 4.94
C LEU A 172 -4.64 -17.06 4.94
N MET A 173 -5.27 -16.88 3.79
CA MET A 173 -6.73 -16.89 3.69
C MET A 173 -7.31 -18.30 3.89
N THR A 174 -6.73 -19.34 3.28
CA THR A 174 -7.30 -20.69 3.29
C THR A 174 -6.89 -21.50 4.50
N ASP A 175 -5.59 -21.63 4.76
CA ASP A 175 -5.06 -22.65 5.67
C ASP A 175 -4.88 -22.09 7.09
N VAL A 176 -4.61 -20.79 7.20
CA VAL A 176 -4.48 -20.08 8.48
C VAL A 176 -5.85 -19.59 8.96
N LEU A 177 -6.60 -18.87 8.12
CA LEU A 177 -7.88 -18.26 8.49
C LEU A 177 -9.11 -19.13 8.19
N GLY A 178 -8.97 -20.19 7.36
CA GLY A 178 -10.05 -21.14 7.08
C GLY A 178 -11.05 -20.69 6.02
N TYR A 179 -10.81 -19.58 5.32
CA TYR A 179 -11.70 -19.08 4.27
C TYR A 179 -11.51 -19.89 2.98
N LYS A 180 -12.48 -20.77 2.69
CA LYS A 180 -12.47 -21.59 1.47
C LYS A 180 -12.54 -20.76 0.20
N THR A 181 -13.27 -19.66 0.24
CA THR A 181 -13.35 -18.69 -0.85
C THR A 181 -13.33 -17.27 -0.32
N PHE A 182 -12.69 -16.37 -1.05
CA PHE A 182 -12.58 -14.97 -0.70
C PHE A 182 -12.57 -14.08 -1.95
N ALA A 183 -12.82 -12.79 -1.75
CA ALA A 183 -12.60 -11.73 -2.72
C ALA A 183 -11.31 -10.99 -2.42
N VAL A 184 -10.68 -10.40 -3.44
CA VAL A 184 -9.49 -9.57 -3.28
C VAL A 184 -9.74 -8.16 -3.81
N HIS A 185 -9.24 -7.17 -3.09
CA HIS A 185 -9.10 -5.80 -3.53
C HIS A 185 -7.61 -5.42 -3.51
N GLY A 186 -7.15 -4.76 -4.56
CA GLY A 186 -5.77 -4.27 -4.65
C GLY A 186 -5.69 -2.79 -4.99
N THR A 187 -4.64 -2.16 -4.48
CA THR A 187 -4.07 -0.89 -4.92
C THR A 187 -2.59 -1.11 -5.29
N ASP A 188 -2.00 -0.27 -6.14
CA ASP A 188 -0.59 -0.35 -6.56
C ASP A 188 -0.04 -1.81 -6.72
N TRP A 189 1.03 -2.21 -6.03
CA TRP A 189 1.53 -3.60 -6.04
C TRP A 189 0.51 -4.65 -5.59
N GLY A 190 -0.42 -4.27 -4.72
CA GLY A 190 -1.57 -5.08 -4.32
C GLY A 190 -2.49 -5.45 -5.49
N CYS A 191 -2.57 -4.65 -6.55
CA CYS A 191 -3.27 -5.06 -7.78
C CYS A 191 -2.52 -6.17 -8.51
N VAL A 192 -1.19 -6.08 -8.60
CA VAL A 192 -0.35 -7.11 -9.26
C VAL A 192 -0.46 -8.44 -8.50
N ILE A 193 -0.36 -8.38 -7.17
CA ILE A 193 -0.50 -9.55 -6.29
C ILE A 193 -1.93 -10.10 -6.32
N GLY A 194 -2.93 -9.22 -6.29
CA GLY A 194 -4.34 -9.59 -6.37
C GLY A 194 -4.72 -10.23 -7.70
N TYR A 195 -4.08 -9.81 -8.80
CA TYR A 195 -4.23 -10.44 -10.11
C TYR A 195 -3.62 -11.85 -10.12
N ALA A 196 -2.40 -12.01 -9.61
CA ALA A 196 -1.77 -13.33 -9.46
C ALA A 196 -2.63 -14.28 -8.60
N LEU A 197 -3.21 -13.77 -7.50
CA LEU A 197 -4.18 -14.52 -6.69
C LEU A 197 -5.38 -14.99 -7.51
N TYR A 198 -6.00 -14.07 -8.25
CA TYR A 198 -7.18 -14.36 -9.07
C TYR A 198 -6.89 -15.35 -10.20
N GLU A 199 -5.74 -15.22 -10.86
CA GLU A 199 -5.32 -16.08 -11.97
C GLU A 199 -4.91 -17.48 -11.51
N GLN A 200 -4.12 -17.59 -10.44
CA GLN A 200 -3.49 -18.85 -10.03
C GLN A 200 -4.36 -19.66 -9.05
N TYR A 201 -5.21 -18.99 -8.27
CA TYR A 201 -6.01 -19.62 -7.19
C TYR A 201 -7.52 -19.46 -7.38
N THR A 202 -8.00 -19.58 -8.63
CA THR A 202 -9.41 -19.37 -9.06
C THR A 202 -10.49 -20.15 -8.27
N ALA A 203 -10.12 -21.27 -7.65
CA ALA A 203 -11.01 -22.03 -6.79
C ALA A 203 -11.33 -21.29 -5.48
N ALA A 204 -10.35 -20.55 -4.93
CA ALA A 204 -10.48 -19.80 -3.68
C ALA A 204 -10.75 -18.31 -3.93
N THR A 205 -10.03 -17.66 -4.85
CA THR A 205 -10.21 -16.24 -5.17
C THR A 205 -11.34 -16.07 -6.19
N ARG A 206 -12.55 -15.73 -5.72
CA ARG A 206 -13.78 -15.76 -6.53
C ARG A 206 -14.13 -14.43 -7.18
N ALA A 207 -13.54 -13.34 -6.69
CA ALA A 207 -13.72 -12.01 -7.23
C ALA A 207 -12.47 -11.17 -6.99
N ALA A 208 -12.22 -10.23 -7.90
CA ALA A 208 -11.11 -9.31 -7.82
C ALA A 208 -11.59 -7.90 -8.19
N HIS A 209 -11.15 -6.91 -7.42
CA HIS A 209 -11.36 -5.49 -7.71
C HIS A 209 -10.01 -4.77 -7.65
N PHE A 210 -9.65 -4.07 -8.71
CA PHE A 210 -8.36 -3.39 -8.81
C PHE A 210 -8.55 -1.91 -9.10
N THR A 211 -7.81 -1.05 -8.41
CA THR A 211 -7.80 0.40 -8.68
C THR A 211 -6.81 0.79 -9.78
N LEU A 212 -5.93 -0.13 -10.17
CA LEU A 212 -5.15 -0.07 -11.40
C LEU A 212 -5.20 -1.41 -12.10
N ILE A 213 -4.88 -1.37 -13.37
CA ILE A 213 -4.73 -2.55 -14.16
C ILE A 213 -3.24 -2.91 -14.21
N PRO A 214 -2.80 -4.12 -13.82
CA PRO A 214 -1.39 -4.47 -13.67
C PRO A 214 -0.70 -4.81 -15.00
N PHE A 215 -1.14 -4.19 -16.10
CA PHE A 215 -0.55 -4.33 -17.43
C PHE A 215 -0.37 -2.97 -18.08
N PHE A 216 0.72 -2.83 -18.83
CA PHE A 216 0.99 -1.61 -19.58
C PHE A 216 0.02 -1.49 -20.76
N PRO A 217 -0.42 -0.25 -21.10
CA PRO A 217 -1.20 -0.03 -22.30
C PRO A 217 -0.37 -0.38 -23.54
N MET A 218 -1.06 -0.57 -24.67
CA MET A 218 -0.41 -0.67 -25.97
C MET A 218 0.36 0.62 -26.27
N LEU A 219 1.54 0.49 -26.86
CA LEU A 219 2.30 1.63 -27.36
C LEU A 219 1.57 2.26 -28.57
N PRO A 220 1.80 3.56 -28.87
CA PRO A 220 1.19 4.24 -30.01
C PRO A 220 1.37 3.49 -31.34
N GLU A 221 2.53 2.87 -31.57
CA GLU A 221 2.80 2.08 -32.78
C GLU A 221 1.97 0.79 -32.82
N GLN A 222 1.68 0.20 -31.66
CA GLN A 222 0.84 -0.99 -31.54
C GLN A 222 -0.64 -0.62 -31.75
N LEU A 223 -1.11 0.53 -31.24
CA LEU A 223 -2.47 1.01 -31.50
C LEU A 223 -2.68 1.24 -32.99
N ALA A 224 -1.74 1.94 -33.65
CA ALA A 224 -1.79 2.19 -35.09
C ALA A 224 -1.74 0.89 -35.91
N ALA A 225 -0.92 -0.09 -35.52
CA ALA A 225 -0.84 -1.38 -36.21
C ALA A 225 -2.11 -2.24 -36.08
N ASN A 226 -2.96 -1.96 -35.09
CA ASN A 226 -4.23 -2.67 -34.86
C ASN A 226 -5.47 -1.86 -35.27
N ASP A 227 -5.29 -0.73 -35.97
CA ASP A 227 -6.37 0.19 -36.37
C ASP A 227 -7.24 0.66 -35.17
N ILE A 228 -6.63 0.81 -33.99
CA ILE A 228 -7.31 1.26 -32.77
C ILE A 228 -7.22 2.79 -32.67
N THR A 229 -8.37 3.45 -32.58
CA THR A 229 -8.47 4.90 -32.32
C THR A 229 -8.96 5.12 -30.90
N LEU A 230 -8.18 5.84 -30.09
CA LEU A 230 -8.54 6.16 -28.72
C LEU A 230 -9.59 7.28 -28.66
N THR A 231 -10.53 7.16 -27.72
CA THR A 231 -11.39 8.28 -27.31
C THR A 231 -10.56 9.36 -26.59
N PRO A 232 -11.07 10.59 -26.43
CA PRO A 232 -10.35 11.63 -25.68
C PRO A 232 -10.00 11.23 -24.23
N GLU A 233 -10.83 10.41 -23.59
CA GLU A 233 -10.57 9.90 -22.24
C GLU A 233 -9.45 8.86 -22.24
N GLU A 234 -9.46 7.93 -23.19
CA GLU A 234 -8.39 6.93 -23.34
C GLU A 234 -7.06 7.58 -23.73
N GLN A 235 -7.08 8.59 -24.61
CA GLN A 235 -5.88 9.36 -24.95
C GLN A 235 -5.31 10.07 -23.71
N PHE A 236 -6.17 10.66 -22.87
CA PHE A 236 -5.72 11.26 -21.62
C PHE A 236 -5.03 10.23 -20.70
N GLN A 237 -5.56 9.01 -20.60
CA GLN A 237 -4.92 7.95 -19.81
C GLN A 237 -3.58 7.50 -20.41
N GLU A 238 -3.51 7.37 -21.74
CA GLU A 238 -2.26 7.06 -22.45
C GLU A 238 -1.20 8.14 -22.22
N ASP A 239 -1.55 9.41 -22.37
CA ASP A 239 -0.63 10.54 -22.15
C ASP A 239 -0.08 10.55 -20.72
N ARG A 240 -0.93 10.23 -19.73
CA ARG A 240 -0.52 10.09 -18.32
C ARG A 240 0.45 8.93 -18.12
N PHE A 241 0.23 7.80 -18.78
CA PHE A 241 1.16 6.68 -18.76
C PHE A 241 2.51 7.03 -19.40
N ILE A 242 2.49 7.67 -20.58
CA ILE A 242 3.71 8.12 -21.26
C ILE A 242 4.49 9.10 -20.38
N GLN A 243 3.80 10.05 -19.74
CA GLN A 243 4.42 10.98 -18.80
C GLN A 243 5.11 10.23 -17.65
N TRP A 244 4.42 9.28 -17.00
CA TRP A 244 5.02 8.47 -15.94
C TRP A 244 6.23 7.67 -16.44
N ASN A 245 6.12 7.02 -17.60
CA ASN A 245 7.16 6.17 -18.17
C ASN A 245 8.42 6.94 -18.59
N THR A 246 8.27 8.23 -18.95
CA THR A 246 9.38 9.06 -19.43
C THR A 246 10.03 9.89 -18.32
N THR A 247 9.25 10.41 -17.36
CA THR A 247 9.77 11.34 -16.34
C THR A 247 9.43 10.96 -14.90
N GLY A 248 8.41 10.12 -14.69
CA GLY A 248 7.91 9.78 -13.34
C GLY A 248 8.47 8.48 -12.73
N ASN A 249 9.11 7.61 -13.52
CA ASN A 249 9.50 6.26 -13.08
C ASN A 249 10.93 6.15 -12.48
N GLY A 250 11.61 7.26 -12.22
CA GLY A 250 12.99 7.24 -11.69
C GLY A 250 13.12 6.46 -10.38
N TYR A 251 12.14 6.59 -9.47
CA TYR A 251 12.09 5.82 -8.21
C TYR A 251 12.00 4.31 -8.49
N PHE A 252 11.18 3.92 -9.47
CA PHE A 252 10.93 2.53 -9.83
C PHE A 252 12.20 1.90 -10.40
N VAL A 253 12.89 2.61 -11.30
CA VAL A 253 14.14 2.12 -11.91
C VAL A 253 15.23 1.90 -10.86
N ILE A 254 15.44 2.83 -9.93
CA ILE A 254 16.49 2.65 -8.90
C ILE A 254 16.13 1.51 -7.93
N GLN A 255 14.86 1.39 -7.55
CA GLN A 255 14.39 0.30 -6.68
C GLN A 255 14.47 -1.06 -7.37
N ALA A 256 14.17 -1.15 -8.67
CA ALA A 256 14.25 -2.38 -9.44
C ALA A 256 15.69 -2.84 -9.71
N THR A 257 16.63 -1.90 -9.87
CA THR A 257 17.98 -2.23 -10.35
C THR A 257 19.08 -2.17 -9.28
N LYS A 258 18.92 -1.34 -8.24
CA LYS A 258 19.90 -1.13 -7.17
C LYS A 258 19.21 -1.00 -5.79
N PRO A 259 18.31 -1.94 -5.41
CA PRO A 259 17.52 -1.83 -4.18
C PRO A 259 18.38 -1.68 -2.92
N ASN A 260 19.50 -2.40 -2.84
CA ASN A 260 20.40 -2.32 -1.68
C ASN A 260 21.03 -0.92 -1.54
N THR A 261 21.39 -0.27 -2.64
CA THR A 261 21.99 1.07 -2.61
C THR A 261 21.00 2.11 -2.08
N ILE A 262 19.80 2.16 -2.65
CA ILE A 262 18.79 3.13 -2.21
C ILE A 262 18.28 2.81 -0.80
N GLY A 263 18.13 1.53 -0.46
CA GLY A 263 17.76 1.10 0.90
C GLY A 263 18.77 1.55 1.95
N LEU A 264 20.06 1.31 1.72
CA LEU A 264 21.12 1.77 2.62
C LEU A 264 21.20 3.30 2.74
N ALA A 265 20.91 4.04 1.65
CA ALA A 265 20.88 5.50 1.67
C ALA A 265 19.73 6.08 2.51
N LEU A 266 18.60 5.36 2.59
CA LEU A 266 17.38 5.79 3.29
C LEU A 266 17.26 5.23 4.73
N GLN A 267 17.94 4.14 5.07
CA GLN A 267 17.72 3.34 6.29
C GLN A 267 17.75 4.12 7.62
N ASP A 268 18.68 5.06 7.81
CA ASP A 268 18.82 5.87 9.03
C ASP A 268 18.65 7.37 8.73
N ASN A 269 17.87 7.68 7.68
CA ASN A 269 17.66 9.04 7.19
C ASN A 269 16.15 9.36 7.06
N PRO A 270 15.47 9.75 8.16
CA PRO A 270 14.03 9.96 8.16
C PRO A 270 13.58 11.13 7.26
N ILE A 271 14.38 12.19 7.13
CA ILE A 271 14.08 13.28 6.19
C ILE A 271 14.30 12.85 4.73
N GLY A 272 15.29 12.00 4.46
CA GLY A 272 15.46 11.36 3.15
C GLY A 272 14.25 10.49 2.80
N GLN A 273 13.79 9.66 3.75
CA GLN A 273 12.56 8.87 3.62
C GLN A 273 11.35 9.78 3.40
N LEU A 274 11.22 10.89 4.13
CA LEU A 274 10.14 11.86 3.95
C LEU A 274 10.13 12.42 2.52
N ALA A 275 11.27 12.92 2.05
CA ALA A 275 11.41 13.50 0.73
C ALA A 275 11.07 12.48 -0.36
N TRP A 276 11.59 11.25 -0.24
CA TRP A 276 11.39 10.17 -1.20
C TRP A 276 9.93 9.76 -1.34
N ASN A 277 9.24 9.55 -0.20
CA ASN A 277 7.87 9.05 -0.18
C ASN A 277 6.83 10.18 -0.38
N ALA A 278 7.04 11.36 0.22
CA ALA A 278 6.11 12.48 0.08
C ALA A 278 6.01 12.98 -1.36
N GLN A 279 7.11 12.92 -2.14
CA GLN A 279 7.07 13.23 -3.56
C GLN A 279 5.99 12.41 -4.29
N GLN A 280 5.93 11.10 -4.03
CA GLN A 280 4.96 10.22 -4.68
C GLN A 280 3.53 10.57 -4.27
N VAL A 281 3.31 10.87 -2.99
CA VAL A 281 2.00 11.30 -2.48
C VAL A 281 1.55 12.62 -3.13
N ILE A 282 2.48 13.53 -3.40
CA ILE A 282 2.19 14.81 -4.07
C ILE A 282 1.86 14.59 -5.55
N ASP A 283 2.64 13.76 -6.25
CA ASP A 283 2.48 13.52 -7.70
C ASP A 283 1.24 12.68 -8.04
N CYS A 284 0.89 11.72 -7.18
CA CYS A 284 -0.27 10.85 -7.38
C CYS A 284 -1.60 11.51 -6.98
N ARG A 285 -1.59 12.67 -6.32
CA ARG A 285 -2.81 13.43 -6.08
C ARG A 285 -3.25 14.10 -7.38
N VAL A 286 -4.49 13.83 -7.80
CA VAL A 286 -5.11 14.59 -8.89
C VAL A 286 -5.24 16.04 -8.45
N ARG A 287 -4.46 16.94 -9.06
CA ARG A 287 -4.70 18.39 -8.90
C ARG A 287 -6.04 18.69 -9.54
N SER A 288 -7.04 19.04 -8.72
CA SER A 288 -8.23 19.69 -9.23
C SER A 288 -7.80 20.95 -9.98
N THR A 289 -8.23 21.11 -11.23
CA THR A 289 -8.00 22.32 -12.03
C THR A 289 -8.79 23.53 -11.52
N SER A 290 -9.57 23.38 -10.43
CA SER A 290 -10.29 24.47 -9.78
C SER A 290 -9.71 24.83 -8.40
N GLY A 291 -8.80 25.80 -8.40
CA GLY A 291 -8.53 26.69 -7.26
C GLY A 291 -7.53 26.19 -6.21
N ASN A 292 -6.73 27.14 -5.71
CA ASN A 292 -5.71 26.99 -4.67
C ASN A 292 -6.29 26.56 -3.31
N GLY A 293 -6.70 25.30 -3.18
CA GLY A 293 -7.16 24.72 -1.93
C GLY A 293 -6.72 23.27 -1.80
N PHE A 294 -5.93 22.98 -0.77
CA PHE A 294 -5.60 21.62 -0.37
C PHE A 294 -6.88 20.91 0.10
N VAL A 295 -7.27 19.82 -0.57
CA VAL A 295 -8.28 18.90 -0.04
C VAL A 295 -7.57 17.99 0.96
N ARG A 296 -7.93 18.11 2.25
CA ARG A 296 -7.59 17.10 3.26
C ARG A 296 -8.24 15.78 2.81
N ALA A 297 -7.45 14.73 2.71
CA ALA A 297 -7.99 13.39 2.72
C ALA A 297 -8.63 13.19 4.10
N ASN A 298 -9.95 13.04 4.13
CA ASN A 298 -10.69 12.61 5.32
C ASN A 298 -10.69 11.09 5.40
#